data_AF-A0A7L2IVY0-F1
#
_entry.id   AF-A0A7L2IVY0-F1
#
_cell.length_a   1.000
_cell.length_b   1.000
_cell.length_c   1.000
_cell.angle_alpha   90.00
_cell.angle_beta   90.00
_cell.angle_gamma   90.00
#
_symmetry.space_group_name_H-M   'P 1'
#
loop_
_entity.id
_entity.type
_entity.pdbx_description
1 polymer ?
#
loop_
_entity_poly.entity_id
_entity_poly.type
_entity_poly.pdbx_seq_one_letter_code
_entity_poly.pdbx_strand_id
1 'polypeptide(L)'
;TALLSLPCDDITVEGAADLALRKINADREEGYVLRLYRIFSAREHPHEITGSVFYLTLDVVDTECHVLSRKLWKNCNTRVPHSTVYGQCKAIIYINQARNIAHLNNYDCTLQPVPPRYIWKICPDCPVDDNPNEPKYLEAAIQSLAKFNEESEQTHYFSVLNLTRASMQWVVGPAYFMEFLIQETSCSKSDKTADISKCKPLPPEQAQIGFCKGSVVNSHAEHQQFISISCEIYSLQ
;
A
#
# COMPACT_ATOMS: atom_id res chain seq x y z
N THR A 1 -23.38 31.42 4.98
CA THR A 1 -23.41 30.64 6.25
C THR A 1 -22.03 30.68 6.89
N ALA A 2 -21.94 30.52 8.21
CA ALA A 2 -20.65 30.56 8.92
C ALA A 2 -19.89 29.23 8.80
N LEU A 3 -18.58 29.24 9.02
CA LEU A 3 -17.75 28.03 9.15
C LEU A 3 -17.78 27.60 10.62
N LEU A 4 -18.26 26.40 10.89
CA LEU A 4 -18.44 25.84 12.22
C LEU A 4 -17.28 24.92 12.57
N SER A 5 -16.74 25.03 13.79
CA SER A 5 -15.80 24.04 14.32
C SER A 5 -16.59 22.93 14.99
N LEU A 6 -16.30 21.68 14.64
CA LEU A 6 -17.00 20.52 15.22
C LEU A 6 -16.06 19.71 16.13
N PRO A 7 -16.59 19.07 17.18
CA PRO A 7 -15.86 18.07 17.95
C PRO A 7 -15.39 16.92 17.03
N CYS A 8 -14.18 16.41 17.26
CA CYS A 8 -13.60 15.37 16.42
C CYS A 8 -14.21 13.98 16.67
N ASP A 9 -14.90 13.80 17.79
CA ASP A 9 -15.66 12.63 18.21
C ASP A 9 -17.16 12.71 17.83
N ASP A 10 -17.57 13.74 17.09
CA ASP A 10 -18.93 13.83 16.56
C ASP A 10 -19.16 12.77 15.48
N ILE A 11 -20.26 12.02 15.57
CA ILE A 11 -20.62 10.93 14.66
C ILE A 11 -20.67 11.40 13.19
N THR A 12 -21.12 12.63 12.95
CA THR A 12 -21.17 13.24 11.62
C THR A 12 -19.77 13.48 11.07
N VAL A 13 -18.85 13.93 11.92
CA VAL A 13 -17.44 14.14 11.58
C VAL A 13 -16.74 12.81 11.31
N GLU A 14 -16.98 11.78 12.13
CA GLU A 14 -16.46 10.44 11.89
C GLU A 14 -16.96 9.86 10.56
N GLY A 15 -18.25 10.03 10.25
CA GLY A 15 -18.83 9.64 8.97
C GLY A 15 -18.22 10.39 7.79
N ALA A 16 -18.00 11.71 7.93
CA ALA A 16 -17.35 12.51 6.90
C ALA A 16 -15.89 12.09 6.68
N ALA A 17 -15.15 11.79 7.74
CA ALA A 17 -13.77 11.31 7.68
C ALA A 17 -13.67 9.93 7.01
N ASP A 18 -14.58 9.00 7.35
CA ASP A 18 -14.64 7.67 6.72
C ASP A 18 -14.90 7.80 5.20
N LEU A 19 -15.88 8.61 4.80
CA LEU A 19 -16.20 8.86 3.39
C LEU A 19 -15.06 9.55 2.63
N ALA A 20 -14.43 10.55 3.24
CA ALA A 20 -13.28 11.24 2.67
C ALA A 20 -12.13 10.27 2.44
N LEU A 21 -11.75 9.48 3.45
CA LEU A 21 -10.63 8.56 3.36
C LEU A 21 -10.89 7.42 2.36
N ARG A 22 -12.14 6.93 2.24
CA ARG A 22 -12.51 5.97 1.19
C ARG A 22 -12.28 6.55 -0.20
N LYS A 23 -12.70 7.80 -0.44
CA LYS A 23 -12.54 8.45 -1.74
C LYS A 23 -11.08 8.77 -2.04
N ILE A 24 -10.30 9.23 -1.06
CA ILE A 24 -8.85 9.43 -1.19
C ILE A 24 -8.17 8.14 -1.62
N ASN A 25 -8.43 7.02 -0.94
CA ASN A 25 -7.81 5.75 -1.28
C ASN A 25 -8.28 5.17 -2.62
N ALA A 26 -9.51 5.50 -3.04
CA ALA A 26 -10.02 5.10 -4.36
C ALA A 26 -9.42 5.92 -5.50
N ASP A 27 -9.13 7.20 -5.26
CA ASP A 27 -8.54 8.12 -6.23
C ASP A 27 -7.04 7.86 -6.46
N ARG A 28 -6.31 7.45 -5.43
CA ARG A 28 -4.88 7.17 -5.52
C ARG A 28 -4.58 5.94 -6.37
N GLU A 29 -3.54 6.07 -7.21
CA GLU A 29 -3.03 4.98 -8.08
C GLU A 29 -1.72 4.36 -7.58
N GLU A 30 -0.98 5.10 -6.74
CA GLU A 30 0.30 4.67 -6.18
C GLU A 30 0.31 4.62 -4.65
N GLY A 31 1.15 3.70 -4.15
CA GLY A 31 1.42 3.51 -2.74
C GLY A 31 0.37 2.66 -2.03
N TYR A 32 0.21 2.90 -0.74
CA TYR A 32 -0.55 2.03 0.15
C TYR A 32 -1.86 2.67 0.61
N VAL A 33 -2.86 1.83 0.84
CA VAL A 33 -4.15 2.25 1.42
C VAL A 33 -3.87 2.89 2.78
N LEU A 34 -4.38 4.11 2.96
CA LEU A 34 -4.28 4.85 4.21
C LEU A 34 -5.42 4.49 5.14
N ARG A 35 -5.08 4.37 6.42
CA ARG A 35 -6.01 4.16 7.52
C ARG A 35 -6.04 5.39 8.40
N LEU A 36 -7.23 5.73 8.90
CA LEU A 36 -7.42 6.81 9.83
C LEU A 36 -6.76 6.46 11.17
N TYR A 37 -5.85 7.30 11.65
CA TYR A 37 -5.30 7.22 13.00
C TYR A 37 -6.14 8.06 13.97
N ARG A 38 -6.41 9.32 13.62
CA ARG A 38 -7.35 10.20 14.31
C ARG A 38 -7.80 11.35 13.42
N ILE A 39 -8.92 11.97 13.77
CA ILE A 39 -9.33 13.25 13.22
C ILE A 39 -8.57 14.33 14.00
N PHE A 40 -7.73 15.10 13.31
CA PHE A 40 -6.94 16.17 13.91
C PHE A 40 -7.76 17.46 14.03
N SER A 41 -8.54 17.78 13.01
CA SER A 41 -9.53 18.86 13.09
C SER A 41 -10.64 18.68 12.05
N ALA A 42 -11.82 19.22 12.37
CA ALA A 42 -12.97 19.22 11.49
C ALA A 42 -13.68 20.57 11.52
N ARG A 43 -13.98 21.10 10.34
CA ARG A 43 -14.84 22.27 10.18
C ARG A 43 -15.93 21.98 9.17
N GLU A 44 -17.12 22.46 9.45
CA GLU A 44 -18.28 22.30 8.59
C GLU A 44 -18.73 23.67 8.07
N HIS A 45 -18.97 23.72 6.77
CA HIS A 45 -19.63 24.85 6.12
C HIS A 45 -20.97 24.36 5.55
N PRO A 46 -22.10 24.67 6.22
CA PRO A 46 -23.42 24.32 5.73
C PRO A 46 -23.67 24.93 4.34
N HIS A 47 -24.09 24.10 3.39
CA HIS A 47 -24.25 24.46 1.98
C HIS A 47 -25.56 23.89 1.43
N GLU A 48 -26.45 24.76 0.92
CA GLU A 48 -27.86 24.41 0.69
C GLU A 48 -28.61 24.04 1.99
N ILE A 49 -29.84 23.53 1.88
CA ILE A 49 -30.68 23.18 3.04
C ILE A 49 -30.24 21.84 3.66
N THR A 50 -29.74 20.91 2.85
CA THR A 50 -29.44 19.53 3.28
C THR A 50 -28.00 19.09 3.02
N GLY A 51 -27.14 20.01 2.55
CA GLY A 51 -25.76 19.74 2.23
C GLY A 51 -24.79 20.46 3.16
N SER A 52 -23.57 19.94 3.24
CA SER A 52 -22.47 20.54 3.99
C SER A 52 -21.15 20.25 3.30
N VAL A 53 -20.23 21.21 3.35
CA VAL A 53 -18.83 21.03 2.97
C VAL A 53 -18.00 20.86 4.23
N PHE A 54 -17.30 19.74 4.35
CA PHE A 54 -16.39 19.46 5.46
C PHE A 54 -14.95 19.74 5.04
N TYR A 55 -14.25 20.49 5.89
CA TYR A 55 -12.81 20.70 5.82
C TYR A 55 -12.18 19.88 6.94
N LEU A 56 -11.53 18.80 6.54
CA LEU A 56 -11.00 17.79 7.45
C LEU A 56 -9.48 17.83 7.42
N THR A 57 -8.89 17.67 8.61
CA THR A 57 -7.47 17.33 8.76
C THR A 57 -7.42 15.98 9.46
N LEU A 58 -6.88 14.97 8.78
CA LEU A 58 -6.88 13.58 9.21
C LEU A 58 -5.44 13.14 9.41
N ASP A 59 -5.10 12.68 10.61
CA ASP A 59 -3.84 11.98 10.81
C ASP A 59 -4.02 10.54 10.34
N VAL A 60 -3.13 10.08 9.48
CA VAL A 60 -3.23 8.81 8.76
C VAL A 60 -1.96 7.99 8.90
N VAL A 61 -2.12 6.68 8.77
CA VAL A 61 -1.03 5.70 8.69
C VAL A 61 -1.23 4.81 7.47
N ASP A 62 -0.14 4.36 6.87
CA ASP A 62 -0.20 3.40 5.79
C ASP A 62 -0.55 1.99 6.30
N THR A 63 -1.01 1.16 5.37
CA THR A 63 -1.35 -0.24 5.63
C THR A 63 -0.53 -1.16 4.74
N GLU A 64 -0.74 -2.45 4.92
CA GLU A 64 -0.12 -3.47 4.09
C GLU A 64 -0.75 -3.66 2.71
N CYS A 65 -1.89 -3.03 2.43
CA CYS A 65 -2.57 -3.11 1.14
C CYS A 65 -2.03 -2.06 0.17
N HIS A 66 -1.67 -2.46 -1.04
CA HIS A 66 -1.47 -1.51 -2.13
C HIS A 66 -2.81 -0.89 -2.57
N VAL A 67 -2.83 0.37 -3.00
CA VAL A 67 -4.07 1.07 -3.40
C VAL A 67 -4.79 0.38 -4.57
N LEU A 68 -4.04 -0.28 -5.44
CA LEU A 68 -4.58 -1.05 -6.57
C LEU A 68 -5.43 -2.26 -6.14
N SER A 69 -5.32 -2.73 -4.89
CA SER A 69 -6.23 -3.76 -4.36
C SER A 69 -7.68 -3.28 -4.24
N ARG A 70 -7.90 -1.95 -4.24
CA ARG A 70 -9.20 -1.30 -4.02
C ARG A 70 -9.91 -1.72 -2.73
N LYS A 71 -9.19 -2.35 -1.79
CA LYS A 71 -9.72 -2.75 -0.48
C LYS A 71 -10.08 -1.53 0.34
N LEU A 72 -11.16 -1.64 1.10
CA LEU A 72 -11.47 -0.68 2.15
C LEU A 72 -10.37 -0.73 3.22
N TRP A 73 -9.96 0.44 3.72
CA TRP A 73 -8.90 0.56 4.72
C TRP A 73 -9.16 -0.24 6.01
N LYS A 74 -10.43 -0.53 6.34
CA LYS A 74 -10.82 -1.39 7.48
C LYS A 74 -10.47 -2.86 7.28
N ASN A 75 -10.33 -3.30 6.03
CA ASN A 75 -9.99 -4.67 5.65
C ASN A 75 -8.48 -4.83 5.40
N CYS A 76 -7.69 -3.80 5.71
CA CYS A 76 -6.25 -3.79 5.53
C CYS A 76 -5.55 -3.85 6.89
N ASN A 77 -4.59 -4.76 6.99
CA ASN A 77 -3.77 -4.92 8.18
C ASN A 77 -2.90 -3.67 8.38
N THR A 78 -2.78 -3.26 9.64
CA THR A 78 -1.87 -2.21 10.07
C THR A 78 -0.44 -2.71 10.03
N ARG A 79 0.50 -1.82 9.69
CA ARG A 79 1.92 -2.13 9.79
C ARG A 79 2.40 -2.14 11.22
N VAL A 80 3.51 -2.84 11.43
CA VAL A 80 4.27 -2.76 12.66
C VAL A 80 4.93 -1.37 12.79
N PRO A 81 5.15 -0.86 14.02
CA PRO A 81 5.59 0.53 14.21
C PRO A 81 6.89 0.91 13.49
N HIS A 82 7.82 -0.04 13.36
CA HIS A 82 9.13 0.23 12.73
C HIS A 82 9.08 0.38 11.22
N SER A 83 8.01 -0.06 10.56
CA SER A 83 7.80 0.06 9.12
C SER A 83 6.60 0.94 8.75
N THR A 84 6.01 1.63 9.72
CA THR A 84 4.86 2.49 9.46
C THR A 84 5.29 3.81 8.81
N VAL A 85 4.58 4.18 7.75
CA VAL A 85 4.59 5.53 7.19
C VAL A 85 3.35 6.24 7.73
N TYR A 86 3.55 7.44 8.28
CA TYR A 86 2.49 8.23 8.87
C TYR A 86 2.46 9.63 8.27
N GLY A 87 1.36 10.33 8.47
CA GLY A 87 1.26 11.69 8.00
C GLY A 87 -0.10 12.28 8.22
N GLN A 88 -0.38 13.32 7.45
CA GLN A 88 -1.61 14.07 7.56
C GLN A 88 -2.21 14.32 6.18
N CYS A 89 -3.51 14.05 6.06
CA CYS A 89 -4.31 14.38 4.89
C CYS A 89 -5.26 15.54 5.21
N LYS A 90 -5.24 16.57 4.38
CA LYS A 90 -6.24 17.65 4.38
C LYS A 90 -7.23 17.34 3.28
N ALA A 91 -8.52 17.26 3.62
CA ALA A 91 -9.57 16.88 2.68
C ALA A 91 -10.73 17.88 2.71
N ILE A 92 -11.29 18.17 1.54
CA ILE A 92 -12.51 18.96 1.37
C ILE A 92 -13.55 18.05 0.73
N ILE A 93 -14.61 17.72 1.46
CA ILE A 93 -15.66 16.81 0.99
C ILE A 93 -17.04 17.47 1.11
N TYR A 94 -17.81 17.46 0.03
CA TYR A 94 -19.23 17.82 0.06
C TYR A 94 -20.08 16.59 0.36
N ILE A 95 -21.01 16.71 1.30
CA ILE A 95 -21.93 15.65 1.70
C ILE A 95 -23.34 16.21 1.73
N ASN A 96 -24.28 15.52 1.08
CA ASN A 96 -25.71 15.77 1.17
C ASN A 96 -26.41 14.47 1.51
N GLN A 97 -26.76 14.31 2.79
CA GLN A 97 -27.33 13.07 3.30
C GLN A 97 -28.70 12.77 2.68
N ALA A 98 -29.55 13.80 2.51
CA ALA A 98 -30.88 13.65 1.94
C ALA A 98 -30.87 13.14 0.49
N ARG A 99 -29.83 13.49 -0.27
CA ARG A 99 -29.64 13.03 -1.66
C ARG A 99 -28.69 11.83 -1.79
N ASN A 100 -28.14 11.33 -0.69
CA ASN A 100 -27.11 10.30 -0.66
C ASN A 100 -25.89 10.64 -1.56
N ILE A 101 -25.46 11.92 -1.54
CA ILE A 101 -24.32 12.40 -2.33
C ILE A 101 -23.14 12.62 -1.40
N ALA A 102 -21.99 12.06 -1.76
CA ALA A 102 -20.69 12.42 -1.20
C ALA A 102 -19.72 12.65 -2.34
N HIS A 103 -19.07 13.81 -2.38
CA HIS A 103 -18.14 14.20 -3.42
C HIS A 103 -16.87 14.79 -2.80
N LEU A 104 -15.71 14.17 -3.08
CA LEU A 104 -14.43 14.68 -2.63
C LEU A 104 -14.01 15.79 -3.59
N ASN A 105 -14.00 17.04 -3.10
CA ASN A 105 -13.67 18.20 -3.91
C ASN A 105 -12.16 18.33 -4.12
N ASN A 106 -11.38 18.11 -3.05
CA ASN A 106 -9.93 18.18 -3.09
C ASN A 106 -9.34 17.42 -1.89
N TYR A 107 -8.11 16.94 -2.02
CA TYR A 107 -7.32 16.48 -0.89
C TYR A 107 -5.82 16.67 -1.16
N ASP A 108 -5.05 16.74 -0.08
CA ASP A 108 -3.60 16.71 -0.11
C ASP A 108 -3.10 15.90 1.08
N CYS A 109 -2.16 14.99 0.86
CA CYS A 109 -1.63 14.10 1.87
C CYS A 109 -0.10 14.22 1.93
N THR A 110 0.43 14.61 3.08
CA THR A 110 1.88 14.63 3.34
C THR A 110 2.24 13.46 4.23
N LEU A 111 3.04 12.52 3.70
CA LEU A 111 3.43 11.28 4.37
C LEU A 111 4.95 11.23 4.58
N GLN A 112 5.39 10.62 5.69
CA GLN A 112 6.80 10.41 5.99
C GLN A 112 7.01 9.10 6.78
N PRO A 113 8.12 8.39 6.56
CA PRO A 113 8.48 7.24 7.37
C PRO A 113 8.92 7.67 8.77
N VAL A 114 8.89 6.74 9.73
CA VAL A 114 9.54 6.97 11.03
C VAL A 114 11.05 7.05 10.81
N PRO A 115 11.74 8.11 11.28
CA PRO A 115 13.19 8.22 11.11
C PRO A 115 13.93 7.01 11.71
N PRO A 116 14.84 6.34 10.96
CA PRO A 116 15.50 5.11 11.40
C PRO A 116 16.18 5.22 12.76
N ARG A 117 16.73 6.40 13.10
CA ARG A 117 17.36 6.69 14.39
C ARG A 117 16.46 6.45 15.60
N TYR A 118 15.15 6.62 15.48
CA TYR A 118 14.21 6.40 16.57
C TYR A 118 13.86 4.92 16.71
N ILE A 119 13.73 4.24 15.57
CA ILE A 119 13.53 2.79 15.54
C ILE A 119 14.72 2.09 16.17
N TRP A 120 15.95 2.43 15.75
CA TRP A 120 17.17 1.80 16.25
C TRP A 120 17.36 1.94 17.77
N LYS A 121 16.88 3.05 18.36
CA LYS A 121 16.93 3.25 19.83
C LYS A 121 15.97 2.33 20.60
N ILE A 122 14.86 1.92 20.00
CA ILE A 122 13.81 1.12 20.64
C ILE A 122 13.97 -0.36 20.28
N CYS A 123 14.29 -0.64 19.02
CA CYS A 123 14.46 -1.96 18.45
C CYS A 123 15.71 -1.97 17.54
N PRO A 124 16.90 -2.22 18.11
CA PRO A 124 18.15 -2.25 17.35
C PRO A 124 18.18 -3.32 16.26
N ASP A 125 17.47 -4.42 16.50
CA ASP A 125 17.44 -5.59 15.62
C ASP A 125 16.28 -5.56 14.61
N CYS A 126 15.40 -4.55 14.63
CA CYS A 126 14.29 -4.49 13.67
C CYS A 126 14.80 -4.25 12.24
N PRO A 127 14.10 -4.76 11.21
CA PRO A 127 14.39 -4.41 9.82
C PRO A 127 14.41 -2.89 9.63
N VAL A 128 15.41 -2.40 8.90
CA VAL A 128 15.58 -0.99 8.59
C VAL A 128 15.17 -0.77 7.13
N ASP A 129 14.29 0.21 6.91
CA ASP A 129 13.90 0.63 5.57
C ASP A 129 15.14 1.06 4.77
N ASP A 130 15.20 0.61 3.52
CA ASP A 130 16.30 0.87 2.59
C ASP A 130 15.75 1.33 1.23
N ASN A 131 16.63 1.77 0.35
CA ASN A 131 16.24 2.24 -0.97
C ASN A 131 15.80 1.05 -1.87
N PRO A 132 14.53 0.99 -2.30
CA PRO A 132 14.04 -0.10 -3.15
C PRO A 132 14.70 -0.15 -4.54
N ASN A 133 15.39 0.92 -4.96
CA ASN A 133 16.10 0.96 -6.23
C ASN A 133 17.48 0.30 -6.20
N GLU A 134 17.94 -0.19 -5.04
CA GLU A 134 19.21 -0.90 -4.99
C GLU A 134 19.13 -2.26 -5.71
N PRO A 135 20.15 -2.64 -6.52
CA PRO A 135 20.12 -3.86 -7.32
C PRO A 135 19.84 -5.15 -6.53
N LYS A 136 20.31 -5.20 -5.27
CA LYS A 136 20.11 -6.34 -4.37
C LYS A 136 18.63 -6.66 -4.12
N TYR A 137 17.76 -5.64 -4.11
CA TYR A 137 16.32 -5.84 -3.91
C TYR A 137 15.62 -6.32 -5.17
N LEU A 138 16.05 -5.84 -6.34
CA LEU A 138 15.54 -6.35 -7.62
C LEU A 138 15.91 -7.83 -7.81
N GLU A 139 17.16 -8.19 -7.53
CA GLU A 139 17.60 -9.58 -7.60
C GLU A 139 16.79 -10.48 -6.66
N ALA A 140 16.62 -10.05 -5.40
CA ALA A 140 15.88 -10.82 -4.42
C ALA A 140 14.36 -10.87 -4.74
N ALA A 141 13.81 -9.84 -5.41
CA ALA A 141 12.41 -9.83 -5.88
C ALA A 141 12.21 -10.79 -7.04
N ILE A 142 13.15 -10.82 -8.01
CA ILE A 142 13.15 -11.77 -9.12
C ILE A 142 13.26 -13.21 -8.60
N GLN A 143 14.15 -13.47 -7.64
CA GLN A 143 14.29 -14.79 -7.00
C GLN A 143 12.99 -15.20 -6.29
N SER A 144 12.39 -14.30 -5.52
CA SER A 144 11.12 -14.56 -4.84
C SER A 144 9.99 -14.80 -5.85
N LEU A 145 9.92 -14.01 -6.92
CA LEU A 145 8.91 -14.13 -7.97
C LEU A 145 9.05 -15.43 -8.76
N ALA A 146 10.28 -15.93 -8.97
CA ALA A 146 10.51 -17.22 -9.60
C ALA A 146 9.79 -18.34 -8.84
N LYS A 147 9.86 -18.32 -7.49
CA LYS A 147 9.12 -19.26 -6.63
C LYS A 147 7.61 -19.14 -6.82
N PHE A 148 7.05 -17.92 -6.82
CA PHE A 148 5.61 -17.73 -7.06
C PHE A 148 5.20 -18.21 -8.46
N ASN A 149 6.00 -17.94 -9.48
CA ASN A 149 5.77 -18.38 -10.85
C ASN A 149 5.81 -19.90 -10.98
N GLU A 150 6.61 -20.60 -10.19
CA GLU A 150 6.65 -22.07 -10.16
C GLU A 150 5.44 -22.65 -9.40
N GLU A 151 5.12 -22.10 -8.23
CA GLU A 151 4.17 -22.72 -7.29
C GLU A 151 2.71 -22.27 -7.49
N SER A 152 2.47 -21.11 -8.11
CA SER A 152 1.10 -20.58 -8.25
C SER A 152 0.29 -21.27 -9.34
N GLU A 153 -1.02 -21.32 -9.14
CA GLU A 153 -2.01 -21.86 -10.09
C GLU A 153 -2.36 -20.89 -11.24
N GLN A 154 -1.65 -19.76 -11.35
CA GLN A 154 -1.84 -18.81 -12.45
C GLN A 154 -1.46 -19.43 -13.80
N THR A 155 -2.18 -19.07 -14.86
CA THR A 155 -1.97 -19.64 -16.20
C THR A 155 -0.77 -19.05 -16.93
N HIS A 156 -0.38 -17.82 -16.61
CA HIS A 156 0.75 -17.12 -17.19
C HIS A 156 1.85 -16.85 -16.16
N TYR A 157 3.04 -16.59 -16.66
CA TYR A 157 4.15 -16.08 -15.87
C TYR A 157 3.99 -14.58 -15.61
N PHE A 158 4.50 -14.13 -14.47
CA PHE A 158 4.57 -12.72 -14.09
C PHE A 158 6.01 -12.21 -14.09
N SER A 159 6.16 -10.91 -14.32
CA SER A 159 7.41 -10.17 -14.23
C SER A 159 7.32 -9.08 -13.16
N VAL A 160 8.45 -8.68 -12.59
CA VAL A 160 8.49 -7.55 -11.64
C VAL A 160 8.18 -6.27 -12.41
N LEU A 161 7.16 -5.54 -11.97
CA LEU A 161 6.78 -4.25 -12.55
C LEU A 161 7.46 -3.10 -11.81
N ASN A 162 7.30 -3.04 -10.48
CA ASN A 162 7.84 -1.95 -9.68
C ASN A 162 8.10 -2.39 -8.23
N LEU A 163 9.27 -2.05 -7.70
CA LEU A 163 9.60 -2.23 -6.28
C LEU A 163 9.13 -1.03 -5.48
N THR A 164 8.15 -1.23 -4.59
CA THR A 164 7.51 -0.15 -3.85
C THR A 164 8.12 0.06 -2.48
N ARG A 165 8.61 -1.01 -1.83
CA ARG A 165 9.34 -0.93 -0.54
C ARG A 165 10.43 -1.98 -0.45
N ALA A 166 11.46 -1.65 0.31
CA ALA A 166 12.56 -2.54 0.64
C ALA A 166 13.04 -2.28 2.06
N SER A 167 13.45 -3.35 2.75
CA SER A 167 14.12 -3.26 4.04
C SER A 167 15.11 -4.40 4.21
N MET A 168 16.02 -4.25 5.16
CA MET A 168 17.06 -5.22 5.44
C MET A 168 17.23 -5.41 6.94
N GLN A 169 17.55 -6.64 7.32
CA GLN A 169 17.86 -7.03 8.69
C GLN A 169 19.04 -8.00 8.68
N TRP A 170 19.83 -8.02 9.75
CA TRP A 170 20.95 -8.96 9.90
C TRP A 170 20.90 -9.63 11.27
N VAL A 171 20.29 -10.81 11.35
CA VAL A 171 20.21 -11.60 12.59
C VAL A 171 21.03 -12.87 12.49
N VAL A 172 20.54 -13.85 11.72
CA VAL A 172 21.26 -15.11 11.41
C VAL A 172 22.10 -15.02 10.13
N GLY A 173 22.16 -13.82 9.55
CA GLY A 173 22.71 -13.50 8.23
C GLY A 173 21.82 -12.44 7.55
N PRO A 174 22.14 -12.01 6.31
CA PRO A 174 21.40 -10.96 5.64
C PRO A 174 20.00 -11.45 5.23
N ALA A 175 18.99 -10.71 5.67
CA ALA A 175 17.59 -10.86 5.30
C ALA A 175 17.14 -9.62 4.51
N TYR A 176 16.67 -9.84 3.29
CA TYR A 176 16.09 -8.81 2.43
C TYR A 176 14.58 -9.00 2.38
N PHE A 177 13.83 -7.94 2.64
CA PHE A 177 12.38 -7.92 2.53
C PHE A 177 11.99 -6.91 1.47
N MET A 178 11.05 -7.29 0.61
CA MET A 178 10.57 -6.43 -0.46
C MET A 178 9.07 -6.49 -0.61
N GLU A 179 8.51 -5.38 -1.07
CA GLU A 179 7.14 -5.29 -1.54
C GLU A 179 7.17 -4.72 -2.96
N PHE A 180 6.46 -5.38 -3.88
CA PHE A 180 6.54 -5.04 -5.29
C PHE A 180 5.28 -5.39 -6.06
N LEU A 181 5.02 -4.62 -7.10
CA LEU A 181 4.02 -4.92 -8.11
C LEU A 181 4.59 -5.91 -9.13
N ILE A 182 3.72 -6.78 -9.60
CA ILE A 182 4.00 -7.74 -10.68
C ILE A 182 3.01 -7.54 -11.81
N GLN A 183 3.45 -7.83 -13.03
CA GLN A 183 2.65 -7.72 -14.24
C GLN A 183 2.68 -9.03 -15.02
N GLU A 184 1.51 -9.47 -15.46
CA GLU A 184 1.34 -10.66 -16.31
C GLU A 184 2.13 -10.53 -17.62
N THR A 185 2.69 -11.64 -18.08
CA THR A 185 3.48 -11.72 -19.32
C THR A 185 2.79 -12.55 -20.39
N SER A 186 3.27 -12.45 -21.63
CA SER A 186 2.74 -13.23 -22.76
C SER A 186 3.06 -14.72 -22.71
N CYS A 187 3.81 -15.20 -21.71
CA CYS A 187 4.23 -16.60 -21.62
C CYS A 187 3.23 -17.40 -20.79
N SER A 188 2.66 -18.44 -21.40
CA SER A 188 1.83 -19.43 -20.71
C SER A 188 2.70 -20.42 -19.93
N LYS A 189 2.23 -20.86 -18.76
CA LYS A 189 2.85 -21.95 -18.00
C LYS A 189 2.61 -23.33 -18.63
N SER A 190 1.68 -23.46 -19.58
CA SER A 190 1.49 -24.70 -20.35
C SER A 190 2.69 -25.04 -21.24
N ASP A 191 3.44 -24.01 -21.64
CA ASP A 191 4.50 -24.13 -22.63
C ASP A 191 5.84 -24.32 -21.90
N LYS A 192 6.19 -25.58 -21.65
CA LYS A 192 7.30 -26.04 -20.78
C LYS A 192 8.74 -25.62 -21.20
N THR A 193 8.91 -24.63 -22.07
CA THR A 193 10.20 -24.23 -22.66
C THR A 193 10.49 -22.74 -22.58
N ALA A 194 9.63 -21.95 -21.92
CA ALA A 194 9.87 -20.52 -21.79
C ALA A 194 10.97 -20.24 -20.76
N ASP A 195 12.15 -19.85 -21.27
CA ASP A 195 13.09 -19.03 -20.50
C ASP A 195 12.35 -17.75 -20.05
N ILE A 196 11.92 -17.72 -18.78
CA ILE A 196 11.03 -16.68 -18.22
C ILE A 196 11.65 -15.29 -18.41
N SER A 197 12.98 -15.19 -18.48
CA SER A 197 13.68 -13.93 -18.72
C SER A 197 13.37 -13.30 -20.08
N LYS A 198 12.85 -14.08 -21.04
CA LYS A 198 12.45 -13.61 -22.39
C LYS A 198 10.96 -13.29 -22.50
N CYS A 199 10.19 -13.54 -21.44
CA CYS A 199 8.75 -13.29 -21.42
C CYS A 199 8.48 -11.79 -21.38
N LYS A 200 7.78 -11.29 -22.39
CA LYS A 200 7.45 -9.87 -22.48
C LYS A 200 6.25 -9.56 -21.59
N PRO A 201 6.29 -8.50 -20.77
CA PRO A 201 5.10 -8.03 -20.06
C PRO A 201 3.98 -7.71 -21.05
N LEU A 202 2.74 -8.07 -20.71
CA LEU A 202 1.58 -7.69 -21.49
C LEU A 202 1.30 -6.17 -21.34
N PRO A 203 0.61 -5.55 -22.30
CA PRO A 203 0.16 -4.17 -22.14
C PRO A 203 -0.68 -4.00 -20.86
N PRO A 204 -0.57 -2.89 -20.11
CA PRO A 204 -1.30 -2.69 -18.84
C PRO A 204 -2.81 -2.90 -18.92
N GLU A 205 -3.42 -2.58 -20.07
CA GLU A 205 -4.86 -2.74 -20.35
C GLU A 205 -5.31 -4.21 -20.44
N GLN A 206 -4.37 -5.13 -20.63
CA GLN A 206 -4.61 -6.56 -20.84
C GLN A 206 -3.93 -7.43 -19.78
N ALA A 207 -3.00 -6.86 -19.02
CA ALA A 207 -2.20 -7.58 -18.05
C ALA A 207 -2.89 -7.60 -16.68
N GLN A 208 -2.98 -8.77 -16.06
CA GLN A 208 -3.22 -8.81 -14.62
C GLN A 208 -2.06 -8.16 -13.86
N ILE A 209 -2.41 -7.31 -12.90
CA ILE A 209 -1.47 -6.73 -11.95
C ILE A 209 -1.62 -7.46 -10.63
N GLY A 210 -0.50 -7.76 -9.99
CA GLY A 210 -0.49 -8.28 -8.64
C GLY A 210 0.42 -7.47 -7.74
N PHE A 211 0.31 -7.72 -6.45
CA PHE A 211 1.19 -7.17 -5.43
C PHE A 211 1.74 -8.28 -4.57
N CYS A 212 3.05 -8.31 -4.41
CA CYS A 212 3.78 -9.35 -3.70
C CYS A 212 4.53 -8.77 -2.52
N LYS A 213 4.58 -9.56 -1.44
CA LYS A 213 5.55 -9.42 -0.35
C LYS A 213 6.50 -10.60 -0.41
N GLY A 214 7.79 -10.33 -0.53
CA GLY A 214 8.82 -11.35 -0.61
C GLY A 214 9.88 -11.19 0.48
N SER A 215 10.60 -12.26 0.75
CA SER A 215 11.82 -12.22 1.55
C SER A 215 12.85 -13.22 1.08
N VAL A 216 14.13 -12.83 1.11
CA VAL A 216 15.28 -13.71 0.90
C VAL A 216 16.19 -13.61 2.11
N VAL A 217 16.33 -14.71 2.85
CA VAL A 217 17.14 -14.79 4.07
C VAL A 217 18.29 -15.76 3.86
N ASN A 218 19.52 -15.27 3.90
CA ASN A 218 20.71 -16.12 3.83
C ASN A 218 21.14 -16.48 5.25
N SER A 219 20.79 -17.66 5.74
CA SER A 219 21.14 -18.12 7.08
C SER A 219 22.55 -18.68 7.11
N HIS A 220 23.45 -18.02 7.85
CA HIS A 220 24.81 -18.49 8.09
C HIS A 220 24.81 -19.66 9.08
N ALA A 221 23.85 -19.73 10.00
CA ALA A 221 23.72 -20.83 10.96
C ALA A 221 23.36 -22.14 10.25
N GLU A 222 22.41 -22.07 9.32
CA GLU A 222 21.88 -23.25 8.61
C GLU A 222 22.58 -23.49 7.26
N HIS A 223 23.50 -22.60 6.86
CA HIS A 223 24.19 -22.64 5.57
C HIS A 223 23.23 -22.78 4.38
N GLN A 224 22.05 -22.13 4.49
CA GLN A 224 20.97 -22.24 3.53
C GLN A 224 20.27 -20.89 3.32
N GLN A 225 19.69 -20.71 2.13
CA GLN A 225 18.83 -19.59 1.79
C GLN A 225 17.35 -19.95 1.95
N PHE A 226 16.59 -19.08 2.62
CA PHE A 226 15.14 -19.19 2.76
C PHE A 226 14.45 -18.11 1.92
N ILE A 227 13.57 -18.56 1.02
CA ILE A 227 12.79 -17.68 0.15
C ILE A 227 11.31 -17.81 0.53
N SER A 228 10.68 -16.68 0.83
CA SER A 228 9.24 -16.58 1.06
C SER A 228 8.61 -15.59 0.08
N ILE A 229 7.40 -15.88 -0.36
CA ILE A 229 6.62 -14.96 -1.19
C ILE A 229 5.13 -15.17 -0.95
N SER A 230 4.38 -14.08 -0.91
CA SER A 230 2.93 -14.06 -0.91
C SER A 230 2.46 -12.96 -1.86
N CYS A 231 1.66 -13.33 -2.85
CA CYS A 231 1.14 -12.39 -3.84
C CYS A 231 -0.38 -12.38 -3.85
N GLU A 232 -0.96 -11.20 -4.03
CA GLU A 232 -2.37 -10.99 -4.33
C GLU A 232 -2.48 -10.51 -5.78
N ILE A 233 -3.20 -11.26 -6.62
CA ILE A 233 -3.49 -10.86 -8.00
C ILE A 233 -4.79 -10.05 -8.00
N TYR A 234 -4.76 -8.88 -8.63
CA TYR A 234 -5.92 -8.01 -8.75
C TYR A 234 -6.71 -8.37 -10.00
N SER A 235 -8.04 -8.33 -9.88
CA SER A 235 -8.93 -8.50 -11.02
C SER A 235 -8.77 -7.34 -12.00
N LEU A 236 -8.86 -7.64 -13.29
CA LEU A 236 -8.93 -6.61 -14.34
C LEU A 236 -10.15 -5.72 -14.06
N GLN A 237 -9.95 -4.40 -14.00
CA GLN A 237 -11.02 -3.41 -13.83
C GLN A 237 -11.65 -3.03 -15.18
#